data_AF-A2WQ54-F1
#
_entry.id   AF-A2WQ54-F1
#
_cell.length_a   1.000
_cell.length_b   1.000
_cell.length_c   1.000
_cell.angle_alpha   90.00
_cell.angle_beta   90.00
_cell.angle_gamma   90.00
#
_symmetry.space_group_name_H-M   'P 1'
#
loop_
_entity.id
_entity.type
_entity.pdbx_description
1 polymer ?
#
loop_
_entity_poly.entity_id
_entity_poly.type
_entity_poly.pdbx_seq_one_letter_code
_entity_poly.pdbx_strand_id
1 'polypeptide(L)'
;MDVSGNQESEGAHETEQSKYLVKYAIFVKKDNAEYGVHVVQQILWVNGIRYVLQEIYGIGNTADKNAHEDDSGKECVVCLSEPRDTAVLPCRHMCLCRECAQVLKYQTNKCPICRQPVEGLREIEVDNKPIPQQGSQQLTAPQ
;
A
#
# COMPACT_ATOMS: atom_id res chain seq x y z
N MET A 1 2.27 60.25 22.77
CA MET A 1 1.72 60.69 21.47
C MET A 1 2.24 59.71 20.44
N ASP A 2 1.30 58.91 20.03
CA ASP A 2 1.29 57.78 19.12
C ASP A 2 2.11 58.00 17.85
N VAL A 3 2.75 56.93 17.37
CA VAL A 3 2.49 56.39 16.02
C VAL A 3 2.71 54.88 16.10
N SER A 4 1.60 54.16 16.10
CA SER A 4 1.53 52.73 15.78
C SER A 4 1.74 52.55 14.28
N GLY A 5 2.72 51.74 13.89
CA GLY A 5 2.91 51.24 12.52
C GLY A 5 2.53 49.76 12.46
N ASN A 6 1.45 49.47 11.75
CA ASN A 6 0.90 48.13 11.50
C ASN A 6 1.64 47.39 10.37
N GLN A 7 1.50 46.05 10.40
CA GLN A 7 1.55 45.07 9.31
C GLN A 7 2.94 44.85 8.67
N GLU A 8 3.37 43.61 8.35
CA GLU A 8 2.64 42.61 7.57
C GLU A 8 2.84 41.16 8.07
N SER A 9 1.81 40.39 7.77
CA SER A 9 1.63 38.96 7.98
C SER A 9 2.44 38.13 6.98
N GLU A 10 3.36 37.29 7.46
CA GLU A 10 3.79 36.12 6.69
C GLU A 10 2.88 34.94 7.05
N GLY A 11 1.73 34.91 6.38
CA GLY A 11 0.92 33.70 6.32
C GLY A 11 1.73 32.61 5.63
N ALA A 12 2.05 31.54 6.37
CA ALA A 12 2.56 30.31 5.79
C ALA A 12 1.52 29.82 4.77
N HIS A 13 1.84 30.02 3.49
CA HIS A 13 1.04 29.54 2.38
C HIS A 13 1.20 28.00 2.35
N GLU A 14 0.36 27.29 3.10
CA GLU A 14 0.20 25.84 2.98
C GLU A 14 -0.15 25.56 1.52
N THR A 15 0.86 25.13 0.75
CA THR A 15 0.66 24.82 -0.66
C THR A 15 -0.16 23.55 -0.70
N GLU A 16 -1.44 23.67 -1.04
CA GLU A 16 -2.39 22.57 -1.08
C GLU A 16 -1.81 21.45 -1.96
N GLN A 17 -1.40 20.36 -1.32
CA GLN A 17 -0.65 19.29 -1.99
C GLN A 17 -1.62 18.51 -2.88
N SER A 18 -1.71 18.87 -4.15
CA SER A 18 -2.59 18.20 -5.11
C SER A 18 -2.23 16.70 -5.24
N LYS A 19 -3.15 15.83 -4.81
CA LYS A 19 -3.04 14.38 -4.89
C LYS A 19 -4.30 13.80 -5.53
N TYR A 20 -4.15 13.01 -6.58
CA TYR A 20 -5.28 12.30 -7.18
C TYR A 20 -4.87 10.91 -7.67
N LEU A 21 -5.80 9.96 -7.55
CA LEU A 21 -5.60 8.56 -7.93
C LEU A 21 -6.51 8.23 -9.12
N VAL A 22 -5.91 7.82 -10.24
CA VAL A 22 -6.60 7.35 -11.43
C VAL A 22 -6.54 5.82 -11.48
N LYS A 23 -7.70 5.16 -11.59
CA LYS A 23 -7.80 3.70 -11.72
C LYS A 23 -8.40 3.36 -13.09
N TYR A 24 -7.67 2.59 -13.88
CA TYR A 24 -8.18 1.99 -15.11
C TYR A 24 -8.72 0.61 -14.77
N ALA A 25 -9.95 0.33 -15.19
CA ALA A 25 -10.58 -0.96 -14.95
C ALA A 25 -11.31 -1.46 -16.20
N ILE A 26 -11.35 -2.77 -16.35
CA ILE A 26 -12.13 -3.46 -17.37
C ILE A 26 -13.36 -4.09 -16.72
N PHE A 27 -14.50 -4.00 -17.42
CA PHE A 27 -15.74 -4.66 -17.03
C PHE A 27 -15.83 -5.99 -17.77
N VAL A 28 -15.90 -7.09 -17.02
CA VAL A 28 -16.01 -8.44 -17.57
C VAL A 28 -17.43 -8.92 -17.33
N LYS A 29 -18.19 -9.13 -18.41
CA LYS A 29 -19.53 -9.70 -18.32
C LYS A 29 -19.44 -11.16 -17.88
N LYS A 30 -20.20 -11.53 -16.86
CA LYS A 30 -20.38 -12.91 -16.39
C LYS A 30 -21.63 -13.53 -17.01
N ASP A 31 -21.71 -14.86 -16.97
CA ASP A 31 -22.81 -15.63 -17.58
C ASP A 31 -24.19 -15.34 -16.95
N ASN A 32 -24.20 -14.91 -15.69
CA ASN A 32 -25.39 -14.56 -14.92
C ASN A 32 -25.86 -13.10 -15.11
N ALA A 33 -25.44 -12.42 -16.18
CA ALA A 33 -25.71 -11.00 -16.44
C ALA A 33 -25.15 -10.02 -15.39
N GLU A 34 -24.26 -10.48 -14.51
CA GLU A 34 -23.45 -9.62 -13.65
C GLU A 34 -22.20 -9.14 -14.39
N TYR A 35 -21.59 -8.05 -13.91
CA TYR A 35 -20.28 -7.61 -14.36
C TYR A 35 -19.26 -7.75 -13.23
N GLY A 36 -18.14 -8.40 -13.51
CA GLY A 36 -16.92 -8.27 -12.72
C GLY A 36 -16.17 -7.00 -13.12
N VAL A 37 -15.51 -6.36 -12.15
CA VAL A 37 -14.63 -5.21 -12.41
C VAL A 37 -13.21 -5.62 -12.05
N HIS A 38 -12.30 -5.51 -13.01
CA HIS A 38 -10.87 -5.78 -12.80
C HIS A 38 -10.08 -4.50 -13.00
N VAL A 39 -9.43 -4.02 -11.95
CA VAL A 39 -8.51 -2.89 -12.05
C VAL A 39 -7.25 -3.37 -12.76
N VAL A 40 -6.94 -2.78 -13.91
CA VAL A 40 -5.78 -3.16 -14.74
C VAL A 40 -4.58 -2.28 -14.48
N GLN A 41 -4.80 -1.03 -14.06
CA GLN A 41 -3.72 -0.08 -13.78
C GLN A 41 -4.16 0.99 -12.79
N GLN A 42 -3.25 1.38 -11.92
CA GLN A 42 -3.44 2.47 -10.97
C GLN A 42 -2.30 3.47 -11.09
N ILE A 43 -2.65 4.76 -11.09
CA ILE A 43 -1.70 5.86 -11.23
C ILE A 43 -1.99 6.90 -10.14
N LEU A 44 -1.04 7.08 -9.24
CA LEU A 44 -1.06 8.13 -8.24
C LEU A 44 -0.33 9.36 -8.79
N TRP A 45 -1.00 10.50 -8.76
CA TRP A 45 -0.40 11.79 -9.07
C TRP A 45 -0.20 12.57 -7.77
N VAL A 46 1.02 13.07 -7.56
CA VAL A 46 1.37 13.92 -6.41
C VAL A 46 2.13 15.12 -6.94
N ASN A 47 1.57 16.33 -6.78
CA ASN A 47 2.21 17.58 -7.21
C ASN A 47 2.67 17.52 -8.69
N GLY A 48 1.84 16.95 -9.56
CA GLY A 48 2.15 16.76 -10.99
C GLY A 48 3.09 15.60 -11.33
N ILE A 49 3.66 14.91 -10.34
CA ILE A 49 4.50 13.72 -10.57
C ILE A 49 3.64 12.47 -10.65
N ARG A 50 3.87 11.66 -11.69
CA ARG A 50 3.14 10.43 -11.98
C ARG A 50 3.83 9.19 -11.42
N TYR A 51 3.14 8.47 -10.54
CA TYR A 51 3.58 7.20 -9.97
C TYR A 51 2.66 6.07 -10.44
N VAL A 52 3.21 5.07 -11.11
CA VAL A 52 2.47 3.83 -11.42
C VAL A 52 2.48 2.97 -10.17
N LEU A 53 1.30 2.67 -9.63
CA LEU A 53 1.19 1.79 -8.48
C LEU A 53 1.28 0.34 -8.94
N GLN A 54 2.07 -0.44 -8.20
CA GLN A 54 2.17 -1.88 -8.37
C GLN A 54 1.77 -2.53 -7.05
N GLU A 55 1.09 -3.66 -7.14
CA GLU A 55 0.75 -4.45 -5.96
C GLU A 55 2.01 -4.96 -5.27
N ILE A 56 1.92 -5.26 -3.99
CA ILE A 56 2.99 -5.98 -3.29
C ILE A 56 2.38 -7.26 -2.78
N TYR A 57 2.96 -8.39 -3.15
CA TYR A 57 2.46 -9.70 -2.78
C TYR A 57 2.93 -10.05 -1.38
N GLY A 58 2.05 -10.66 -0.58
CA GLY A 58 2.35 -11.03 0.81
C GLY A 58 2.03 -9.96 1.86
N ILE A 59 1.53 -8.78 1.44
CA ILE A 59 0.83 -7.83 2.32
C ILE A 59 -0.64 -8.26 2.35
N GLY A 60 -1.05 -8.96 3.41
CA GLY A 60 -2.43 -9.45 3.54
C GLY A 60 -3.47 -8.31 3.53
N ASN A 61 -4.61 -8.55 2.89
CA ASN A 61 -5.73 -7.62 2.89
C ASN A 61 -6.43 -7.68 4.25
N THR A 62 -6.44 -6.59 5.03
CA THR A 62 -7.11 -6.51 6.34
C THR A 62 -8.64 -6.59 6.28
N ALA A 63 -9.22 -6.79 5.08
CA ALA A 63 -10.66 -6.85 4.86
C ALA A 63 -11.26 -8.28 4.93
N ASP A 64 -10.44 -9.33 4.93
CA ASP A 64 -10.94 -10.71 5.07
C ASP A 64 -11.14 -11.08 6.55
N LYS A 65 -12.34 -10.78 7.07
CA LYS A 65 -12.78 -11.04 8.45
C LYS A 65 -12.96 -12.53 8.81
N ASN A 66 -12.50 -13.47 7.97
CA ASN A 66 -12.70 -14.91 8.15
C ASN A 66 -11.41 -15.72 8.26
N ALA A 67 -10.23 -15.08 8.27
CA ALA A 67 -9.02 -15.76 8.71
C ALA A 67 -9.04 -15.78 10.24
N HIS A 68 -9.09 -16.97 10.85
CA HIS A 68 -8.62 -17.14 12.22
C HIS A 68 -7.30 -16.36 12.35
N GLU A 69 -7.27 -15.37 13.25
CA GLU A 69 -6.12 -14.51 13.50
C GLU A 69 -4.98 -15.35 14.08
N ASP A 70 -4.31 -16.07 13.20
CA ASP A 70 -3.01 -16.63 13.45
C ASP A 70 -2.00 -15.69 12.80
N ASP A 71 -1.32 -14.91 13.64
CA ASP A 71 -0.30 -13.94 13.24
C ASP A 71 0.87 -14.59 12.48
N SER A 72 0.94 -15.93 12.51
CA SER A 72 1.83 -16.81 11.74
C SER A 72 1.90 -16.52 10.24
N GLY A 73 0.92 -15.78 9.69
CA GLY A 73 0.89 -15.37 8.28
C GLY A 73 1.73 -14.13 7.92
N LYS A 74 2.23 -13.36 8.89
CA LYS A 74 2.87 -12.03 8.66
C LYS A 74 4.38 -11.99 8.94
N GLU A 75 4.93 -13.05 9.51
CA GLU A 75 6.34 -13.14 9.89
C GLU A 75 7.25 -13.48 8.69
N CYS A 76 8.48 -13.01 8.74
CA CYS A 76 9.50 -13.30 7.75
C CYS A 76 9.67 -14.81 7.55
N VAL A 77 9.68 -15.26 6.29
CA VAL A 77 9.74 -16.69 5.96
C VAL A 77 11.09 -17.35 6.24
N VAL A 78 12.10 -16.55 6.63
CA VAL A 78 13.46 -17.01 6.93
C VAL A 78 13.66 -17.17 8.43
N CYS A 79 13.37 -16.13 9.22
CA CYS A 79 13.55 -16.20 10.68
C CYS A 79 12.30 -16.67 11.43
N LEU A 80 11.11 -16.52 10.84
CA LEU A 80 9.83 -16.85 11.48
C LEU A 80 9.69 -16.18 12.85
N SER A 81 10.09 -14.92 12.96
CA SER A 81 10.05 -14.16 14.23
C SER A 81 9.75 -12.69 13.99
N GLU A 82 10.49 -12.05 13.09
CA GLU A 82 10.29 -10.63 12.79
C GLU A 82 9.22 -10.44 11.70
N PRO A 83 8.43 -9.35 11.75
CA PRO A 83 7.44 -9.06 10.73
C PRO A 83 8.10 -8.82 9.36
N ARG A 84 7.35 -9.10 8.29
CA ARG A 84 7.77 -8.77 6.93
C ARG A 84 7.67 -7.26 6.73
N ASP A 85 8.78 -6.64 6.33
CA ASP A 85 8.88 -5.22 6.02
C ASP A 85 9.62 -4.97 4.69
N THR A 86 10.12 -6.02 4.03
CA THR A 86 10.99 -5.87 2.86
C THR A 86 10.46 -6.64 1.65
N ALA A 87 10.20 -5.91 0.56
CA ALA A 87 9.85 -6.45 -0.74
C ALA A 87 11.08 -6.70 -1.62
N VAL A 88 11.06 -7.83 -2.31
CA VAL A 88 12.09 -8.24 -3.28
C VAL A 88 11.72 -7.73 -4.68
N LEU A 89 12.64 -7.07 -5.37
CA LEU A 89 12.46 -6.62 -6.77
C LEU A 89 13.20 -7.54 -7.75
N PRO A 90 12.64 -7.78 -8.95
CA PRO A 90 11.43 -7.17 -9.52
C PRO A 90 10.12 -7.90 -9.18
N CYS A 91 10.17 -9.03 -8.46
CA CYS A 91 9.01 -9.89 -8.26
C CYS A 91 7.96 -9.37 -7.26
N ARG A 92 8.28 -8.34 -6.47
CA ARG A 92 7.43 -7.65 -5.47
C ARG A 92 6.89 -8.56 -4.36
N HIS A 93 7.59 -9.65 -4.03
CA HIS A 93 7.22 -10.49 -2.89
C HIS A 93 7.78 -9.88 -1.61
N MET A 94 6.89 -9.51 -0.69
CA MET A 94 7.22 -9.08 0.67
C MET A 94 7.16 -10.28 1.60
N CYS A 95 8.31 -10.89 1.83
CA CYS A 95 8.45 -12.16 2.54
C CYS A 95 9.60 -12.14 3.56
N LEU A 96 10.34 -11.04 3.65
CA LEU A 96 11.54 -10.90 4.46
C LEU A 96 11.37 -9.74 5.45
N CYS A 97 11.96 -9.89 6.63
CA CYS A 97 12.32 -8.75 7.46
C CYS A 97 13.62 -8.12 6.93
N ARG A 98 13.90 -6.88 7.32
CA ARG A 98 15.06 -6.09 6.89
C ARG A 98 16.37 -6.84 7.06
N GLU A 99 16.55 -7.51 8.19
CA GLU A 99 17.79 -8.21 8.55
C GLU A 99 18.02 -9.43 7.66
N CYS A 100 17.00 -10.28 7.49
CA CYS A 100 17.08 -11.43 6.61
C CYS A 100 17.26 -11.02 5.14
N ALA A 101 16.67 -9.90 4.72
CA ALA A 101 16.83 -9.38 3.37
C ALA A 101 18.27 -8.95 3.07
N GLN A 102 18.95 -8.30 4.02
CA GLN A 102 20.35 -7.92 3.87
C GLN A 102 21.25 -9.15 3.71
N VAL A 103 21.03 -10.20 4.51
CA VAL A 103 21.79 -11.47 4.41
C VAL A 103 21.55 -12.16 3.06
N LEU A 104 20.30 -12.22 2.61
CA LEU A 104 19.90 -12.90 1.37
C LEU A 104 20.63 -12.36 0.13
N LYS A 105 20.88 -11.04 0.09
CA LYS A 105 21.60 -10.38 -1.00
C LYS A 105 23.02 -10.92 -1.20
N TYR A 106 23.67 -11.37 -0.13
CA TYR A 106 25.05 -11.88 -0.18
C TYR A 106 25.15 -13.39 -0.36
N GLN A 107 24.09 -14.15 -0.03
CA GLN A 107 24.14 -15.61 -0.05
C GLN A 107 23.56 -16.22 -1.34
N THR A 108 22.27 -16.02 -1.58
CA THR A 108 21.55 -16.74 -2.65
C THR A 108 21.13 -15.83 -3.80
N ASN A 109 20.94 -14.54 -3.51
CA ASN A 109 20.46 -13.51 -4.43
C ASN A 109 19.21 -13.93 -5.23
N LYS A 110 18.32 -14.74 -4.62
CA LYS A 110 17.04 -15.19 -5.21
C LYS A 110 15.90 -15.01 -4.22
N CYS A 111 14.73 -14.63 -4.72
CA CYS A 111 13.51 -14.52 -3.91
C CYS A 111 13.12 -15.88 -3.30
N PRO A 112 12.84 -15.98 -1.98
CA PRO A 112 12.41 -17.23 -1.35
C PRO A 112 11.09 -17.80 -1.90
N ILE A 113 10.19 -16.93 -2.37
CA ILE A 113 8.84 -17.33 -2.81
C ILE A 113 8.84 -17.83 -4.25
N CYS A 114 9.41 -17.05 -5.16
CA CYS A 114 9.31 -17.32 -6.61
C CYS A 114 10.65 -17.69 -7.27
N ARG A 115 11.76 -17.67 -6.51
CA ARG A 115 13.12 -18.00 -6.98
C ARG A 115 13.68 -17.10 -8.08
N GLN A 116 12.98 -16.01 -8.43
CA GLN A 116 13.50 -15.00 -9.35
C GLN A 116 14.77 -14.33 -8.78
N PRO A 117 15.76 -13.98 -9.62
CA PRO A 117 16.93 -13.22 -9.19
C PRO A 117 16.54 -11.91 -8.52
N VAL A 118 17.25 -11.54 -7.46
CA VAL A 118 17.04 -10.26 -6.78
C VAL A 118 17.86 -9.18 -7.47
N GLU A 119 17.16 -8.14 -7.93
CA GLU A 119 17.77 -6.94 -8.51
C GLU A 119 17.81 -5.78 -7.51
N GLY A 120 16.89 -5.80 -6.54
CA GLY A 120 16.81 -4.78 -5.50
C GLY A 120 15.93 -5.21 -4.34
N LEU A 121 16.06 -4.48 -3.24
CA LEU A 121 15.24 -4.62 -2.04
C LEU A 121 14.58 -3.27 -1.75
N ARG A 122 13.35 -3.31 -1.24
CA ARG A 122 12.58 -2.14 -0.83
C ARG A 122 11.96 -2.39 0.53
N GLU A 123 12.38 -1.61 1.51
CA GLU A 123 11.74 -1.53 2.81
C GLU A 123 10.43 -0.76 2.67
N ILE A 124 9.37 -1.26 3.30
CA ILE A 124 8.01 -0.74 3.26
C ILE A 124 7.51 -0.67 4.68
N GLU A 125 7.16 0.54 5.10
CA GLU A 125 6.47 0.77 6.36
C GLU A 125 4.98 0.44 6.18
N VAL A 126 4.48 -0.53 6.95
CA VAL A 126 3.07 -0.91 6.94
C VAL A 126 2.42 -0.32 8.18
N ASP A 127 1.53 0.65 7.98
CA ASP A 127 0.66 1.15 9.04
C ASP A 127 -0.30 0.05 9.48
N ASN A 128 0.07 -0.70 10.52
CA ASN A 128 -0.74 -1.79 11.06
C ASN A 128 -1.88 -1.28 11.97
N LYS A 129 -2.27 0.00 11.83
CA LYS A 129 -3.39 0.56 12.60
C LYS A 129 -4.68 -0.10 12.10
N PRO A 130 -5.50 -0.69 12.99
CA PRO A 130 -6.78 -1.24 12.59
C PRO A 130 -7.60 -0.12 11.94
N ILE A 131 -8.01 -0.34 10.69
CA ILE A 131 -8.85 0.60 9.94
C ILE A 131 -10.11 0.83 10.79
N PRO A 132 -10.43 2.08 11.19
CA PRO A 132 -11.67 2.36 11.89
C PRO A 132 -12.84 1.88 11.04
N GLN A 133 -13.65 0.98 11.61
CA GLN A 133 -14.83 0.43 10.95
C GLN A 133 -15.78 1.58 10.62
N GLN A 134 -15.76 2.09 9.39
CA GLN A 134 -16.80 3.01 8.93
C GLN A 134 -18.09 2.18 8.80
N GLY A 135 -19.02 2.45 9.71
CA GLY A 135 -20.32 1.80 9.76
C GLY A 135 -21.03 1.93 8.42
N SER A 136 -21.59 0.82 7.95
CA SER A 136 -22.53 0.76 6.86
C SER A 136 -23.73 1.66 7.17
N GLN A 137 -23.76 2.88 6.63
CA GLN A 137 -25.01 3.64 6.54
C GLN A 137 -25.85 2.98 5.46
N GLN A 138 -26.85 2.23 5.91
CA GLN A 138 -27.89 1.68 5.07
C GLN A 138 -28.68 2.84 4.47
N LEU A 139 -28.48 3.10 3.17
CA LEU A 139 -29.37 3.95 2.40
C LEU A 139 -30.72 3.23 2.28
N THR A 140 -31.65 3.50 3.18
CA THR A 140 -33.06 3.13 2.97
C THR A 140 -33.68 4.14 2.03
N ALA A 141 -34.25 3.65 0.92
CA ALA A 141 -35.02 4.45 -0.02
C ALA A 141 -36.23 5.10 0.68
N PRO A 142 -36.58 6.35 0.35
CA PRO A 142 -37.81 6.96 0.84
C PRO A 142 -39.02 6.27 0.18
N GLN A 143 -40.03 5.94 0.99
CA GLN A 143 -41.40 5.71 0.51
C GLN A 143 -42.16 7.04 0.50
#